data_AF-A0AAE0G9Y5-F1
#
_entry.id   AF-A0AAE0G9Y5-F1
#
_cell.length_a   1.000
_cell.length_b   1.000
_cell.length_c   1.000
_cell.angle_alpha   90.00
_cell.angle_beta   90.00
_cell.angle_gamma   90.00
#
_symmetry.space_group_name_H-M   'P 1'
#
loop_
_entity.id
_entity.type
_entity.pdbx_description
1 polymer ?
#
loop_
_entity_poly.entity_id
_entity_poly.type
_entity_poly.pdbx_seq_one_letter_code
_entity_poly.pdbx_strand_id
1 'polypeptide(L)'
;MLRNALQQALKPAFSGARSLSARTKVADKMIALTVVDSYGIRVPVLGTVGQTLAQALAGNPNLADSCPTISPVHGNECHISVAKEYLSTLPDITEEEEDMIFEFVPTAAITPNSRLASQIRLNRDLNGLTLAVQPLHPWKTL
;
A
#
# COMPACT_ATOMS: atom_id res chain seq x y z
N MET A 1 1.03 -78.22 28.12
CA MET A 1 2.14 -77.91 27.19
C MET A 1 1.74 -76.66 26.43
N LEU A 2 2.17 -75.46 26.85
CA LEU A 2 3.43 -74.76 26.51
C LEU A 2 3.19 -73.65 25.46
N ARG A 3 3.03 -72.43 26.00
CA ARG A 3 3.67 -71.13 25.62
C ARG A 3 3.29 -70.36 24.34
N ASN A 4 3.25 -69.04 24.57
CA ASN A 4 3.51 -67.89 23.67
C ASN A 4 2.36 -67.46 22.73
N ALA A 5 2.10 -66.16 22.48
CA ALA A 5 2.96 -65.00 22.57
C ALA A 5 2.20 -63.68 22.86
N LEU A 6 2.85 -62.85 23.69
CA LEU A 6 3.00 -61.40 23.60
C LEU A 6 2.41 -60.69 22.35
N GLN A 7 1.57 -59.68 22.57
CA GLN A 7 1.66 -58.41 21.83
C GLN A 7 1.17 -57.25 22.70
N GLN A 8 2.07 -56.29 22.89
CA GLN A 8 1.93 -55.07 23.67
C GLN A 8 1.35 -53.92 22.83
N ALA A 9 0.64 -53.03 23.54
CA ALA A 9 0.63 -51.56 23.42
C ALA A 9 -0.04 -50.89 22.20
N LEU A 10 -0.95 -49.94 22.49
CA LEU A 10 -0.74 -48.48 22.34
C LEU A 10 -2.09 -47.72 22.40
N LYS A 11 -2.27 -46.86 23.41
CA LYS A 11 -3.08 -45.63 23.33
C LYS A 11 -2.08 -44.47 23.47
N PRO A 12 -2.17 -43.41 22.66
CA PRO A 12 -3.11 -42.34 22.96
C PRO A 12 -3.83 -41.76 21.73
N ALA A 13 -5.10 -41.41 21.88
CA ALA A 13 -5.79 -40.56 20.92
C ALA A 13 -5.28 -39.12 21.09
N PHE A 14 -4.33 -38.69 20.26
CA PHE A 14 -3.95 -37.29 20.14
C PHE A 14 -5.12 -36.51 19.55
N SER A 15 -5.80 -35.73 20.38
CA SER A 15 -6.74 -34.69 19.96
C SER A 15 -5.96 -33.52 19.37
N GLY A 16 -5.51 -33.68 18.12
CA GLY A 16 -4.96 -32.58 17.34
C GLY A 16 -6.08 -31.68 16.84
N ALA A 17 -6.50 -30.71 17.66
CA ALA A 17 -7.25 -29.56 17.16
C ALA A 17 -6.31 -28.76 16.24
N ARG A 18 -6.28 -29.11 14.95
CA ARG A 18 -5.66 -28.28 13.93
C ARG A 18 -6.45 -26.98 13.90
N SER A 19 -5.85 -25.91 14.45
CA SER A 19 -6.25 -24.55 14.16
C SER A 19 -6.23 -24.39 12.64
N LEU A 20 -7.41 -24.37 12.03
CA LEU A 20 -7.58 -24.04 10.63
C LEU A 20 -7.21 -22.56 10.50
N SER A 21 -5.94 -22.30 10.18
CA SER A 21 -5.51 -20.98 9.71
C SER A 21 -6.32 -20.71 8.44
N ALA A 22 -7.40 -19.96 8.59
CA ALA A 22 -8.25 -19.56 7.49
C ALA A 22 -7.36 -18.79 6.52
N ARG A 23 -7.11 -19.38 5.34
CA ARG A 23 -6.39 -18.72 4.25
C ARG A 23 -7.19 -17.49 3.85
N THR A 24 -6.81 -16.32 4.38
CA THR A 24 -7.45 -15.05 4.05
C THR A 24 -7.41 -14.90 2.54
N LYS A 25 -8.57 -14.77 1.89
CA LYS A 25 -8.58 -14.60 0.44
C LYS A 25 -7.95 -13.24 0.14
N VAL A 26 -7.18 -13.15 -0.94
CA VAL A 26 -6.53 -11.89 -1.36
C VAL A 26 -7.57 -10.79 -1.56
N ALA A 27 -8.78 -11.16 -2.01
CA ALA A 27 -9.93 -10.26 -2.12
C ALA A 27 -10.29 -9.55 -0.80
N ASP A 28 -10.18 -10.22 0.35
CA ASP A 28 -10.49 -9.65 1.68
C ASP A 28 -9.44 -8.63 2.16
N LYS A 29 -8.36 -8.48 1.38
CA LYS A 29 -7.28 -7.52 1.59
C LYS A 29 -7.23 -6.44 0.52
N MET A 30 -8.15 -6.43 -0.45
CA MET A 30 -8.16 -5.37 -1.46
C MET A 30 -8.82 -4.11 -0.92
N ILE A 31 -8.27 -2.96 -1.30
CA ILE A 31 -8.85 -1.63 -1.08
C ILE A 31 -8.92 -0.88 -2.39
N ALA A 32 -9.97 -0.11 -2.58
CA ALA A 32 -10.15 0.77 -3.72
C ALA A 32 -9.60 2.16 -3.39
N LEU A 33 -8.89 2.75 -4.34
CA LEU A 33 -8.33 4.10 -4.26
C LEU A 33 -8.74 4.87 -5.51
N THR A 34 -8.88 6.19 -5.40
CA THR A 34 -9.05 7.07 -6.56
C THR A 34 -7.85 7.99 -6.66
N VAL A 35 -7.11 7.89 -7.76
CA VAL A 35 -5.93 8.71 -8.00
C VAL A 35 -6.26 9.71 -9.10
N VAL A 36 -6.07 10.99 -8.83
CA VAL A 36 -6.02 12.01 -9.86
C VAL A 36 -4.60 12.02 -10.40
N ASP A 37 -4.41 11.65 -11.65
CA ASP A 37 -3.09 11.62 -12.28
C ASP A 37 -2.55 13.04 -12.53
N SER A 38 -1.33 13.15 -13.07
CA SER A 38 -0.71 14.43 -13.38
C SER A 38 -1.46 15.22 -14.47
N TYR A 39 -2.35 14.60 -15.23
CA TYR A 39 -3.18 15.24 -16.26
C TYR A 39 -4.55 15.69 -15.73
N GLY A 40 -4.86 15.40 -14.47
CA GLY A 40 -6.15 15.70 -13.84
C GLY A 40 -7.22 14.61 -14.06
N ILE A 41 -6.85 13.47 -14.64
CA ILE A 41 -7.78 12.36 -14.91
C ILE A 41 -7.89 11.49 -13.66
N ARG A 42 -9.13 11.12 -13.32
CA ARG A 42 -9.42 10.21 -12.21
C ARG A 42 -9.22 8.76 -12.66
N VAL A 43 -8.23 8.10 -12.07
CA VAL A 43 -7.89 6.71 -12.31
C VAL A 43 -8.24 5.87 -11.07
N PRO A 44 -9.10 4.85 -11.20
CA PRO A 44 -9.33 3.90 -10.13
C PRO A 44 -8.10 2.99 -9.97
N VAL A 45 -7.67 2.78 -8.73
CA VAL A 45 -6.53 1.92 -8.38
C VAL A 45 -6.97 0.90 -7.35
N LEU A 46 -6.59 -0.36 -7.55
CA LEU A 46 -6.76 -1.41 -6.55
C LEU A 46 -5.46 -1.63 -5.80
N GLY A 47 -5.51 -1.41 -4.49
CA GLY A 47 -4.42 -1.66 -3.56
C GLY A 47 -4.63 -2.94 -2.77
N THR A 48 -3.56 -3.51 -2.23
CA THR A 48 -3.61 -4.61 -1.26
C THR A 48 -3.13 -4.13 0.10
N VAL A 49 -3.87 -4.46 1.16
CA VAL A 49 -3.47 -4.16 2.54
C VAL A 49 -2.07 -4.71 2.84
N GLY A 50 -1.21 -3.85 3.39
CA GLY A 50 0.17 -4.15 3.75
C GLY A 50 1.21 -3.68 2.73
N GLN A 51 0.84 -3.47 1.47
CA GLN A 51 1.74 -2.88 0.47
C GLN A 51 1.82 -1.36 0.64
N THR A 52 2.87 -0.73 0.10
CA THR A 52 2.96 0.74 0.11
C THR A 52 2.09 1.35 -0.98
N LEU A 53 1.66 2.59 -0.80
CA LEU A 53 0.90 3.29 -1.83
C LEU A 53 1.74 3.41 -3.12
N ALA A 54 3.04 3.72 -3.02
CA ALA A 54 3.95 3.73 -4.17
C ALA A 54 3.93 2.43 -4.98
N GLN A 55 3.93 1.27 -4.31
CA GLN A 55 3.82 -0.04 -4.98
C GLN A 55 2.47 -0.20 -5.69
N ALA A 56 1.37 0.28 -5.08
CA ALA A 56 0.04 0.24 -5.68
C ALA A 56 -0.04 1.10 -6.95
N LEU A 57 0.57 2.29 -6.93
CA LEU A 57 0.62 3.20 -8.08
C LEU A 57 1.48 2.62 -9.20
N ALA A 58 2.69 2.14 -8.88
CA ALA A 58 3.61 1.55 -9.86
C ALA A 58 3.05 0.27 -10.51
N GLY A 59 2.21 -0.47 -9.79
CA GLY A 59 1.53 -1.66 -10.32
C GLY A 59 0.35 -1.34 -11.26
N ASN A 60 -0.06 -0.08 -11.39
CA ASN A 60 -1.17 0.32 -12.25
C ASN A 60 -0.66 0.86 -13.60
N PRO A 61 -0.94 0.17 -14.73
CA PRO A 61 -0.45 0.59 -16.04
C PRO A 61 -0.97 1.97 -16.47
N ASN A 62 -2.12 2.40 -15.96
CA ASN A 62 -2.70 3.71 -16.29
C ASN A 62 -1.98 4.88 -15.58
N LEU A 63 -1.10 4.58 -14.62
CA LEU A 63 -0.35 5.59 -13.86
C LEU A 63 1.16 5.50 -14.07
N ALA A 64 1.63 4.57 -14.91
CA ALA A 64 3.06 4.31 -15.13
C ALA A 64 3.83 5.58 -15.55
N ASP A 65 3.22 6.41 -16.41
CA ASP A 65 3.83 7.64 -16.91
C ASP A 65 3.56 8.87 -16.01
N SER A 66 2.65 8.73 -15.04
CA SER A 66 2.18 9.84 -14.21
C SER A 66 2.91 9.96 -12.88
N CYS A 67 3.56 8.89 -12.43
CA CYS A 67 4.21 8.82 -11.13
C CYS A 67 5.73 8.92 -11.30
N PRO A 68 6.30 10.14 -11.27
CA PRO A 68 7.73 10.33 -11.48
C PRO A 68 8.53 9.82 -10.28
N THR A 69 9.60 9.09 -10.55
CA THR A 69 10.62 8.74 -9.56
C THR A 69 11.30 10.03 -9.07
N ILE A 70 11.11 10.39 -7.80
CA ILE A 70 11.69 11.62 -7.22
C ILE A 70 13.22 11.53 -7.09
N SER A 71 13.78 10.34 -6.81
CA SER A 71 15.23 10.14 -6.70
C SER A 71 15.67 8.78 -7.21
N PRO A 72 16.77 8.70 -7.98
CA PRO A 72 17.33 7.42 -8.42
C PRO A 72 17.85 6.55 -7.27
N VAL A 73 18.11 7.13 -6.09
CA VAL A 73 18.60 6.43 -4.90
C VAL A 73 17.45 5.83 -4.08
N HIS A 74 16.30 6.50 -4.03
CA HIS A 74 15.16 6.10 -3.19
C HIS A 74 14.08 5.30 -3.93
N GLY A 75 14.26 5.04 -5.23
CA GLY A 75 13.34 4.21 -6.03
C GLY A 75 12.06 4.95 -6.41
N ASN A 76 10.94 4.22 -6.60
CA ASN A 76 9.63 4.73 -7.02
C ASN A 76 8.95 5.60 -5.94
N GLU A 77 9.64 6.61 -5.45
CA GLU A 77 9.09 7.69 -4.66
C GLU A 77 8.19 8.53 -5.55
N CYS A 78 6.93 8.72 -5.14
CA CYS A 78 5.92 9.46 -5.88
C CYS A 78 5.41 10.58 -4.99
N HIS A 79 5.52 11.83 -5.45
CA HIS A 79 5.03 12.98 -4.72
C HIS A 79 3.53 13.08 -4.95
N ILE A 80 2.77 13.07 -3.86
CA ILE A 80 1.32 13.10 -3.90
C ILE A 80 0.78 14.18 -2.97
N SER A 81 -0.45 14.60 -3.24
CA SER A 81 -1.26 15.40 -2.33
C SER A 81 -2.47 14.57 -1.89
N VAL A 82 -2.63 14.40 -0.59
CA VAL A 82 -3.72 13.62 -0.01
C VAL A 82 -4.89 14.53 0.35
N ALA A 83 -6.13 14.05 0.20
CA ALA A 83 -7.29 14.81 0.63
C ALA A 83 -7.30 14.99 2.16
N LYS A 84 -7.67 16.19 2.63
CA LYS A 84 -7.49 16.63 4.02
C LYS A 84 -8.18 15.71 5.03
N GLU A 85 -9.32 15.15 4.65
CA GLU A 85 -10.11 14.21 5.44
C GLU A 85 -9.37 12.91 5.77
N TYR A 86 -8.36 12.52 4.98
CA TYR A 86 -7.56 11.32 5.21
C TYR A 86 -6.25 11.61 5.94
N LEU A 87 -5.82 12.87 6.06
CA LEU A 87 -4.55 13.18 6.72
C LEU A 87 -4.49 12.70 8.17
N SER A 88 -5.60 12.80 8.91
CA SER A 88 -5.67 12.31 10.30
C SER A 88 -5.64 10.77 10.41
N THR A 89 -5.84 10.05 9.31
CA THR A 89 -5.78 8.58 9.27
C THR A 89 -4.40 8.07 8.86
N LEU A 90 -3.56 8.95 8.31
CA LEU A 90 -2.20 8.63 7.92
C LEU A 90 -1.25 8.76 9.12
N PRO A 91 -0.12 8.04 9.11
CA PRO A 91 0.95 8.31 10.07
C PRO A 91 1.40 9.76 9.97
N ASP A 92 1.83 10.33 11.08
CA ASP A 92 2.47 11.65 11.09
C ASP A 92 3.64 11.66 10.09
N ILE A 93 3.84 12.81 9.46
CA ILE A 93 4.96 13.01 8.56
C ILE A 93 6.26 12.99 9.39
N THR A 94 7.29 12.31 8.90
CA THR A 94 8.60 12.28 9.57
C THR A 94 9.47 13.43 9.09
N GLU A 95 10.46 13.83 9.89
CA GLU A 95 11.42 14.87 9.51
C GLU A 95 12.16 14.50 8.22
N GLU A 96 12.53 13.22 8.07
CA GLU A 96 13.18 12.75 6.84
C GLU A 96 12.25 12.80 5.61
N GLU A 97 10.95 12.56 5.80
CA GLU A 97 9.95 12.71 4.73
C GLU A 97 9.81 14.18 4.32
N GLU A 98 9.75 15.10 5.29
CA GLU A 98 9.72 16.54 5.04
C GLU A 98 10.96 17.01 4.29
N ASP A 99 12.16 16.65 4.77
CA ASP A 99 13.43 17.03 4.15
C ASP A 99 13.52 16.55 2.70
N MET A 100 13.12 15.30 2.41
CA MET A 100 13.08 14.77 1.05
C MET A 100 12.10 15.56 0.15
N ILE A 101 10.94 15.94 0.68
CA ILE A 101 9.99 16.77 -0.08
C ILE A 101 10.61 18.14 -0.35
N PHE A 102 11.23 18.78 0.63
CA PHE A 102 11.86 20.09 0.46
C PHE A 102 13.05 20.09 -0.50
N GLU A 103 13.84 19.01 -0.52
CA GLU A 103 15.02 18.89 -1.37
C GLU A 103 14.68 18.61 -2.83
N PHE A 104 13.72 17.70 -3.09
CA PHE A 104 13.49 17.17 -4.43
C PHE A 104 12.20 17.65 -5.11
N VAL A 105 11.24 18.20 -4.36
CA VAL A 105 9.98 18.69 -4.94
C VAL A 105 10.08 20.18 -5.23
N PRO A 106 9.71 20.64 -6.45
CA PRO A 106 9.64 22.06 -6.75
C PRO A 106 8.74 22.79 -5.75
N THR A 107 9.19 23.91 -5.18
CA THR A 107 8.47 24.66 -4.14
C THR A 107 7.03 25.03 -4.55
N ALA A 108 6.78 25.25 -5.84
CA ALA A 108 5.45 25.57 -6.38
C ALA A 108 4.46 24.39 -6.32
N ALA A 109 4.94 23.15 -6.19
CA ALA A 109 4.12 21.94 -6.08
C ALA A 109 3.95 21.46 -4.62
N ILE A 110 4.72 22.01 -3.67
CA ILE A 110 4.62 21.63 -2.25
C ILE A 110 3.32 22.20 -1.68
N THR A 111 2.55 21.35 -1.01
CA THR A 111 1.29 21.70 -0.35
C THR A 111 1.32 21.21 1.11
N PRO A 112 0.49 21.76 2.01
CA PRO A 112 0.38 21.25 3.38
C PRO A 112 -0.05 19.78 3.49
N ASN A 113 -0.61 19.23 2.40
CA ASN A 113 -1.06 17.84 2.33
C ASN A 113 -0.09 16.96 1.50
N SER A 114 1.11 17.48 1.21
CA SER A 114 2.11 16.76 0.43
C SER A 114 2.68 15.59 1.22
N ARG A 115 2.75 14.42 0.58
CA ARG A 115 3.28 13.19 1.14
C ARG A 115 4.09 12.43 0.10
N LEU A 116 4.94 11.54 0.57
CA LEU A 116 5.62 10.54 -0.24
C LEU A 116 4.82 9.24 -0.22
N ALA A 117 4.46 8.73 -1.40
CA ALA A 117 3.64 7.53 -1.51
C ALA A 117 4.32 6.27 -0.92
N SER A 118 5.64 6.24 -0.77
CA SER A 118 6.35 5.10 -0.17
C SER A 118 6.13 4.99 1.34
N GLN A 119 5.94 6.13 2.03
CA GLN A 119 5.77 6.21 3.48
C GLN A 119 4.37 5.77 3.92
N ILE A 120 3.42 5.75 3.00
CA ILE A 120 2.03 5.37 3.28
C ILE A 120 1.86 3.86 3.05
N ARG A 121 1.60 3.12 4.14
CA ARG A 121 1.20 1.71 4.09
C ARG A 121 -0.31 1.58 3.98
N LEU A 122 -0.77 0.82 2.98
CA LEU A 122 -2.18 0.61 2.74
C LEU A 122 -2.80 -0.25 3.84
N ASN A 123 -3.88 0.25 4.44
CA ASN A 123 -4.70 -0.42 5.44
C ASN A 123 -6.19 -0.32 5.04
N ARG A 124 -7.08 -0.93 5.83
CA ARG A 124 -8.52 -0.96 5.52
C ARG A 124 -9.21 0.40 5.69
N ASP A 125 -8.68 1.25 6.55
CA ASP A 125 -9.23 2.58 6.84
C ASP A 125 -9.00 3.56 5.67
N LEU A 126 -8.01 3.27 4.82
CA LEU A 126 -7.73 4.00 3.58
C LEU A 126 -8.58 3.52 2.39
N ASN A 127 -9.55 2.63 2.59
CA ASN A 127 -10.45 2.23 1.53
C ASN A 127 -11.34 3.41 1.09
N GLY A 128 -11.31 3.73 -0.20
CA GLY A 128 -11.94 4.92 -0.77
C GLY A 128 -11.06 6.18 -0.78
N LEU A 129 -9.81 6.09 -0.31
CA LEU A 129 -8.86 7.21 -0.32
C LEU A 129 -8.78 7.86 -1.70
N THR A 130 -8.88 9.18 -1.70
CA THR A 130 -8.67 10.01 -2.89
C THR A 130 -7.41 10.85 -2.72
N LEU A 131 -6.56 10.84 -3.74
CA LEU A 131 -5.29 11.57 -3.76
C LEU A 131 -4.98 12.07 -5.18
N ALA A 132 -4.05 13.01 -5.29
CA ALA A 132 -3.55 13.52 -6.56
C ALA A 132 -2.04 13.30 -6.68
N VAL A 133 -1.58 12.87 -7.85
CA VAL A 133 -0.15 12.84 -8.18
C VAL A 133 0.30 14.25 -8.54
N GLN A 134 1.46 14.64 -8.03
CA GLN A 134 2.04 15.97 -8.22
C GLN A 134 3.37 15.86 -8.98
N PRO A 135 3.74 16.90 -9.75
CA PRO A 135 2.96 18.11 -10.05
C PRO A 135 1.79 17.85 -11.01
N LEU A 136 0.71 18.62 -10.86
CA LEU A 136 -0.38 18.65 -11.85
C LEU A 136 0.01 19.47 -13.09
N HIS A 137 -0.20 18.90 -14.26
CA HIS A 137 0.00 19.47 -15.59
C HIS A 137 -1.28 19.41 -16.44
N PRO A 138 -2.38 20.05 -16.01
CA PRO A 138 -3.67 19.94 -16.70
C PRO A 138 -3.64 20.48 -18.13
N TRP A 139 -2.68 21.35 -18.46
CA TRP A 139 -2.50 21.91 -19.82
C TRP A 139 -1.84 20.96 -20.82
N LYS A 140 -1.25 19.85 -20.38
CA LYS A 140 -0.66 18.83 -21.29
C LYS A 140 -1.73 17.93 -21.93
N THR A 141 -2.97 18.02 -21.47
CA THR A 141 -4.12 17.28 -21.99
C THR A 141 -4.87 18.04 -23.09
N LEU A 142 -4.45 19.26 -23.42
CA LEU A 142 -5.04 20.13 -24.46
C LEU A 142 -4.42 19.92 -25.84
#